data_AF-A0A2T6CWD8-F1
#
_entry.id   AF-A0A2T6CWD8-F1
#
_cell.length_a   1.000
_cell.length_b   1.000
_cell.length_c   1.000
_cell.angle_alpha   90.00
_cell.angle_beta   90.00
_cell.angle_gamma   90.00
#
_symmetry.space_group_name_H-M   'P 1'
#
loop_
_entity.id
_entity.type
_entity.pdbx_description
1 polymer ?
#
loop_
_entity_poly.entity_id
_entity_poly.type
_entity_poly.pdbx_seq_one_letter_code
_entity_poly.pdbx_strand_id
1 'polypeptide(L)'
;MLSLANPYLRVDLLDPTGIEDAATLGQRFGWGGYIWQVYEHGRTPLLAGPQWPDPQPSPFNGQGLPEALRHRTRDGQPLTWSGSEGAAFGIGALRADADGTTHLTASCAWEIECTPHRAVFFTRDAVAGFSYSLRREIELAGRTLHSRTLLKNEGRSPIALQWFAHPFFPLVDGLASAVLPRGATLPENPGFTVQDGRLLQRRRFTGEKDGHFDVLQFDPAQPFQVRFAHPRLEYVDLIADFPPSEVVLWGNSNTFSIEPYLALRLAPGESRAWGLRYDFGRAKV
;
A
#
# COMPACT_ATOMS: atom_id res chain seq x y z
N MET A 1 -5.31 15.48 8.41
CA MET A 1 -4.07 14.68 8.46
C MET A 1 -3.44 14.65 9.84
N LEU A 2 -2.81 13.53 10.18
CA LEU A 2 -1.89 13.36 11.31
C LEU A 2 -0.44 13.48 10.83
N SER A 3 0.51 13.80 11.72
CA SER A 3 1.92 13.90 11.34
C SER A 3 2.84 13.25 12.36
N LEU A 4 3.80 12.46 11.86
CA LEU A 4 4.95 11.96 12.61
C LEU A 4 6.19 12.73 12.15
N ALA A 5 7.08 13.10 13.06
CA ALA A 5 8.29 13.83 12.72
C ALA A 5 9.45 13.49 13.65
N ASN A 6 10.65 13.57 13.08
CA ASN A 6 11.91 13.59 13.81
C ASN A 6 12.89 14.54 13.07
N PRO A 7 14.17 14.67 13.48
CA PRO A 7 15.11 15.59 12.83
C PRO A 7 15.37 15.34 11.33
N TYR A 8 15.03 14.17 10.80
CA TYR A 8 15.30 13.79 9.42
C TYR A 8 14.07 13.87 8.53
N LEU A 9 12.97 13.27 8.98
CA LEU A 9 11.76 13.07 8.17
C LEU A 9 10.52 13.59 8.88
N ARG A 10 9.55 14.03 8.08
CA ARG A 10 8.14 14.17 8.45
C ARG A 10 7.32 13.17 7.64
N VAL A 11 6.34 12.52 8.25
CA VAL A 11 5.42 11.59 7.61
C VAL A 11 4.01 12.09 7.88
N ASP A 12 3.28 12.36 6.81
CA ASP A 12 1.88 12.75 6.91
C ASP A 12 1.00 11.51 6.67
N LEU A 13 0.05 11.29 7.58
CA LEU A 13 -0.90 10.19 7.54
C LEU A 13 -2.31 10.77 7.37
N LEU A 14 -3.18 10.06 6.64
CA LEU A 14 -4.60 10.43 6.63
C LEU A 14 -5.23 10.13 8.00
N ASP A 15 -6.13 11.01 8.44
CA ASP A 15 -6.93 10.86 9.63
C ASP A 15 -8.32 10.34 9.27
N PRO A 16 -8.62 9.04 9.48
CA PRO A 16 -9.96 8.49 9.20
C PRO A 16 -11.08 9.03 10.08
N THR A 17 -10.74 9.76 11.15
CA THR A 17 -11.73 10.41 12.05
C THR A 17 -11.94 11.88 11.71
N GLY A 18 -11.05 12.47 10.90
CA GLY A 18 -11.09 13.88 10.52
C GLY A 18 -11.95 14.12 9.27
N ILE A 19 -12.81 15.14 9.33
CA ILE A 19 -13.66 15.53 8.20
C ILE A 19 -12.86 16.03 6.99
N GLU A 20 -11.68 16.60 7.22
CA GLU A 20 -10.82 17.18 6.18
C GLU A 20 -10.29 16.13 5.20
N ASP A 21 -9.98 14.93 5.69
CA ASP A 21 -9.41 13.86 4.87
C ASP A 21 -10.48 12.95 4.25
N ALA A 22 -11.76 13.11 4.64
CA ALA A 22 -12.86 12.24 4.21
C ALA A 22 -13.01 12.15 2.69
N ALA A 23 -12.75 13.24 1.96
CA ALA A 23 -12.81 13.25 0.50
C ALA A 23 -11.67 12.46 -0.18
N THR A 24 -10.57 12.21 0.54
CA THR A 24 -9.42 11.43 0.08
C THR A 24 -9.55 9.94 0.40
N LEU A 25 -10.49 9.57 1.28
CA LEU A 25 -10.74 8.20 1.72
C LEU A 25 -11.69 7.48 0.77
N GLY A 26 -11.12 6.64 -0.10
CA GLY A 26 -11.86 5.82 -1.05
C GLY A 26 -12.16 4.41 -0.55
N GLN A 27 -12.67 3.56 -1.44
CA GLN A 27 -13.02 2.16 -1.14
C GLN A 27 -11.86 1.17 -1.38
N ARG A 28 -10.74 1.65 -1.95
CA ARG A 28 -9.64 0.78 -2.41
C ARG A 28 -8.58 0.52 -1.34
N PHE A 29 -8.20 1.56 -0.60
CA PHE A 29 -7.09 1.54 0.33
C PHE A 29 -7.59 1.63 1.76
N GLY A 30 -6.96 0.86 2.67
CA GLY A 30 -7.30 0.89 4.08
C GLY A 30 -7.08 2.28 4.66
N TRP A 31 -8.00 2.76 5.50
CA TRP A 31 -7.96 4.14 5.97
C TRP A 31 -6.98 4.35 7.12
N GLY A 32 -6.99 3.45 8.11
CA GLY A 32 -6.06 3.51 9.24
C GLY A 32 -4.62 3.22 8.79
N GLY A 33 -3.69 4.10 9.17
CA GLY A 33 -2.28 3.96 8.81
C GLY A 33 -1.95 4.31 7.35
N TYR A 34 -2.86 4.95 6.62
CA TYR A 34 -2.58 5.41 5.25
C TYR A 34 -1.48 6.48 5.29
N ILE A 35 -0.30 6.16 4.75
CA ILE A 35 0.82 7.10 4.62
C ILE A 35 0.65 7.92 3.35
N TRP A 36 0.29 9.20 3.51
CA TRP A 36 0.00 10.10 2.41
C TRP A 36 1.26 10.65 1.73
N GLN A 37 2.25 11.04 2.53
CA GLN A 37 3.49 11.63 2.01
C GLN A 37 4.61 11.54 3.06
N VAL A 38 5.85 11.50 2.59
CA VAL A 38 7.05 11.58 3.43
C VAL A 38 7.88 12.77 2.95
N TYR A 39 8.37 13.59 3.88
CA TYR A 39 9.12 14.79 3.58
C TYR A 39 10.53 14.74 4.15
N GLU A 40 11.51 15.06 3.32
CA GLU A 40 12.86 15.39 3.77
C GLU A 40 12.87 16.77 4.41
N HIS A 41 13.44 16.87 5.63
CA HIS A 41 13.52 18.12 6.41
C HIS A 41 12.18 18.86 6.52
N GLY A 42 11.07 18.13 6.49
CA GLY A 42 9.70 18.66 6.60
C GLY A 42 9.20 19.50 5.42
N ARG A 43 9.90 19.53 4.28
CA ARG A 43 9.54 20.40 3.14
C ARG A 43 9.51 19.70 1.79
N THR A 44 10.43 18.76 1.57
CA THR A 44 10.64 18.16 0.25
C THR A 44 9.90 16.82 0.17
N PRO A 45 8.86 16.66 -0.66
CA PRO A 45 8.17 15.38 -0.80
C PRO A 45 9.11 14.32 -1.40
N LEU A 46 8.99 13.10 -0.90
CA LEU A 46 9.80 11.94 -1.27
C LEU A 46 8.98 10.85 -1.95
N LEU A 47 7.65 10.97 -1.96
CA LEU A 47 6.74 10.04 -2.59
C LEU A 47 5.94 10.72 -3.69
N ALA A 48 5.34 9.92 -4.56
CA ALA A 48 4.49 10.37 -5.65
C ALA A 48 3.11 9.70 -5.57
N GLY A 49 2.39 9.73 -6.68
CA GLY A 49 1.12 9.05 -6.89
C GLY A 49 0.82 9.01 -8.39
N PRO A 50 -0.17 8.21 -8.82
CA PRO A 50 -0.54 8.11 -10.23
C PRO A 50 -0.86 9.45 -10.90
N GLN A 51 -1.36 10.42 -10.12
CA GLN A 51 -1.77 11.74 -10.60
C GLN A 51 -0.86 12.87 -10.09
N TRP A 52 0.29 12.54 -9.51
CA TRP A 52 1.24 13.54 -9.01
C TRP A 52 1.65 14.54 -10.11
N PRO A 53 1.74 15.86 -9.83
CA PRO A 53 1.65 16.52 -8.52
C PRO A 53 0.26 17.10 -8.19
N ASP A 54 -0.82 16.55 -8.75
CA ASP A 54 -2.18 16.98 -8.41
C ASP A 54 -2.39 16.95 -6.88
N PRO A 55 -2.74 18.07 -6.23
CA PRO A 55 -2.99 18.10 -4.78
C PRO A 55 -4.25 17.36 -4.36
N GLN A 56 -5.15 17.02 -5.29
CA GLN A 56 -6.41 16.32 -5.04
C GLN A 56 -6.58 15.12 -5.97
N PRO A 57 -5.67 14.12 -5.89
CA PRO A 57 -5.81 12.94 -6.72
C PRO A 57 -7.09 12.18 -6.36
N SER A 58 -7.64 11.45 -7.33
CA SER A 58 -8.75 10.56 -7.11
C SER A 58 -8.41 9.56 -5.99
N PRO A 59 -9.32 9.33 -5.00
CA PRO A 59 -9.11 8.34 -3.95
C PRO A 59 -8.84 6.93 -4.46
N PHE A 60 -9.33 6.60 -5.66
CA PHE A 60 -9.08 5.31 -6.30
C PHE A 60 -7.62 5.14 -6.74
N ASN A 61 -6.99 6.23 -7.19
CA ASN A 61 -5.60 6.25 -7.65
C ASN A 61 -4.64 6.32 -6.46
N GLY A 62 -4.98 7.10 -5.44
CA GLY A 62 -4.20 7.25 -4.21
C GLY A 62 -2.90 8.04 -4.38
N GLN A 63 -2.11 8.10 -3.31
CA GLN A 63 -0.81 8.77 -3.24
C GLN A 63 0.00 8.18 -2.09
N GLY A 64 1.33 8.23 -2.16
CA GLY A 64 2.18 7.89 -1.02
C GLY A 64 2.41 6.38 -0.90
N LEU A 65 2.24 5.82 0.31
CA LEU A 65 2.40 4.38 0.59
C LEU A 65 1.09 3.75 1.08
N PRO A 66 0.01 3.77 0.28
CA PRO A 66 -1.22 3.11 0.68
C PRO A 66 -1.07 1.60 0.71
N GLU A 67 -1.94 0.96 1.48
CA GLU A 67 -2.06 -0.48 1.56
C GLU A 67 -3.53 -0.87 1.48
N ALA A 68 -3.82 -2.09 1.01
CA ALA A 68 -5.18 -2.51 0.76
C ALA A 68 -5.44 -3.94 1.23
N LEU A 69 -6.59 -4.14 1.88
CA LEU A 69 -7.20 -5.44 2.15
C LEU A 69 -8.28 -5.66 1.10
N ARG A 70 -8.03 -6.56 0.15
CA ARG A 70 -8.91 -6.77 -1.00
C ARG A 70 -10.17 -7.52 -0.60
N HIS A 71 -11.30 -6.98 -1.00
CA HIS A 71 -12.59 -7.67 -0.89
C HIS A 71 -12.90 -8.57 -2.10
N ARG A 72 -12.11 -8.48 -3.17
CA ARG A 72 -12.17 -9.35 -4.37
C ARG A 72 -10.77 -9.66 -4.89
N THR A 73 -10.56 -10.82 -5.51
CA THR A 73 -9.34 -11.14 -6.25
C THR A 73 -9.22 -10.29 -7.53
N ARG A 74 -8.09 -10.38 -8.26
CA ARG A 74 -7.82 -9.50 -9.42
C ARG A 74 -8.72 -9.85 -10.61
N ASP A 75 -9.07 -11.13 -10.72
CA ASP A 75 -10.06 -11.69 -11.63
C ASP A 75 -11.52 -11.55 -11.13
N GLY A 76 -11.74 -10.89 -9.99
CA GLY A 76 -13.07 -10.50 -9.52
C GLY A 76 -13.78 -11.48 -8.57
N GLN A 77 -13.15 -12.61 -8.23
CA GLN A 77 -13.72 -13.57 -7.28
C GLN A 77 -13.98 -12.89 -5.93
N PRO A 78 -15.17 -13.06 -5.34
CA PRO A 78 -15.48 -12.51 -4.02
C PRO A 78 -14.61 -13.14 -2.94
N LEU A 79 -14.03 -12.31 -2.08
CA LEU A 79 -13.26 -12.74 -0.90
C LEU A 79 -14.07 -12.53 0.38
N THR A 80 -14.58 -11.32 0.57
CA THR A 80 -15.31 -10.88 1.77
C THR A 80 -16.72 -10.42 1.44
N TRP A 81 -17.46 -11.24 0.66
CA TRP A 81 -18.83 -10.96 0.23
C TRP A 81 -19.78 -12.10 0.56
N SER A 82 -21.03 -11.74 0.84
CA SER A 82 -22.17 -12.64 0.98
C SER A 82 -23.33 -12.10 0.14
N GLY A 83 -23.51 -12.65 -1.06
CA GLY A 83 -24.46 -12.11 -2.03
C GLY A 83 -24.05 -10.69 -2.48
N SER A 84 -24.96 -9.72 -2.32
CA SER A 84 -24.72 -8.31 -2.65
C SER A 84 -24.10 -7.49 -1.52
N GLU A 85 -23.90 -8.07 -0.34
CA GLU A 85 -23.28 -7.40 0.81
C GLU A 85 -21.81 -7.80 0.93
N GLY A 86 -20.95 -6.84 1.28
CA GLY A 86 -19.52 -7.06 1.39
C GLY A 86 -18.89 -6.32 2.57
N ALA A 87 -17.67 -6.71 2.88
CA ALA A 87 -16.85 -6.08 3.92
C ALA A 87 -15.50 -5.65 3.32
N ALA A 88 -15.24 -4.34 3.29
CA ALA A 88 -13.90 -3.81 3.02
C ALA A 88 -13.19 -3.58 4.35
N PHE A 89 -12.24 -4.47 4.67
CA PHE A 89 -11.63 -4.47 6.00
C PHE A 89 -10.79 -3.20 6.22
N GLY A 90 -11.04 -2.49 7.32
CA GLY A 90 -10.44 -1.19 7.60
C GLY A 90 -11.04 -0.01 6.81
N ILE A 91 -12.17 -0.23 6.14
CA ILE A 91 -12.92 0.78 5.40
C ILE A 91 -14.38 0.78 5.85
N GLY A 92 -15.08 -0.36 5.73
CA GLY A 92 -16.46 -0.51 6.21
C GLY A 92 -17.32 -1.45 5.36
N ALA A 93 -18.64 -1.25 5.47
CA ALA A 93 -19.67 -2.04 4.82
C ALA A 93 -19.84 -1.68 3.35
N LEU A 94 -19.86 -2.69 2.48
CA LEU A 94 -20.07 -2.54 1.06
C LEU A 94 -21.42 -3.11 0.61
N ARG A 95 -21.97 -2.54 -0.44
CA ARG A 95 -23.09 -3.10 -1.20
C ARG A 95 -22.79 -3.05 -2.70
N ALA A 96 -23.10 -4.13 -3.40
CA ALA A 96 -23.05 -4.19 -4.85
C ALA A 96 -24.45 -4.02 -5.45
N ASP A 97 -24.53 -3.21 -6.50
CA ASP A 97 -25.71 -3.09 -7.36
C ASP A 97 -25.78 -4.25 -8.37
N ALA A 98 -26.89 -4.34 -9.10
CA ALA A 98 -27.11 -5.39 -10.09
C ALA A 98 -26.11 -5.37 -11.26
N ASP A 99 -25.53 -4.21 -11.57
CA ASP A 99 -24.49 -4.03 -12.59
C ASP A 99 -23.07 -4.32 -12.04
N GLY A 100 -22.94 -4.68 -10.76
CA GLY A 100 -21.69 -4.94 -10.07
C GLY A 100 -21.00 -3.70 -9.49
N THR A 101 -21.57 -2.50 -9.67
CA THR A 101 -21.06 -1.28 -9.06
C THR A 101 -21.08 -1.42 -7.54
N THR A 102 -19.96 -1.08 -6.89
CA THR A 102 -19.78 -1.24 -5.45
C THR A 102 -19.83 0.12 -4.74
N HIS A 103 -20.58 0.15 -3.63
CA HIS A 103 -20.80 1.34 -2.81
C HIS A 103 -20.43 1.07 -1.36
N LEU A 104 -19.80 2.05 -0.71
CA LEU A 104 -19.65 2.09 0.74
C LEU A 104 -20.98 2.53 1.36
N THR A 105 -21.60 1.68 2.17
CA THR A 105 -22.89 1.98 2.83
C THR A 105 -22.72 2.45 4.26
N ALA A 106 -21.64 2.04 4.92
CA ALA A 106 -21.27 2.53 6.24
C ALA A 106 -19.75 2.43 6.43
N SER A 107 -19.15 3.46 6.99
CA SER A 107 -17.73 3.50 7.35
C SER A 107 -17.48 2.76 8.66
N CYS A 108 -16.34 2.07 8.77
CA CYS A 108 -15.86 1.58 10.06
C CYS A 108 -15.34 2.75 10.92
N ALA A 109 -15.49 2.64 12.24
CA ALA A 109 -14.95 3.60 13.19
C ALA A 109 -13.48 3.28 13.53
N TRP A 110 -12.67 4.31 13.71
CA TRP A 110 -11.26 4.18 14.06
C TRP A 110 -10.97 4.85 15.40
N GLU A 111 -10.22 4.16 16.24
CA GLU A 111 -9.55 4.70 17.42
C GLU A 111 -8.08 4.97 17.07
N ILE A 112 -7.56 6.13 17.46
CA ILE A 112 -6.22 6.56 17.08
C ILE A 112 -5.45 7.03 18.32
N GLU A 113 -4.29 6.41 18.55
CA GLU A 113 -3.28 6.90 19.48
C GLU A 113 -2.10 7.44 18.68
N CYS A 114 -1.75 8.71 18.90
CA CYS A 114 -0.67 9.35 18.15
C CYS A 114 0.36 10.00 19.08
N THR A 115 1.62 9.81 18.74
CA THR A 115 2.79 10.44 19.35
C THR A 115 3.64 11.06 18.23
N PRO A 116 4.67 11.87 18.53
CA PRO A 116 5.48 12.49 17.50
C PRO A 116 6.15 11.50 16.52
N HIS A 117 6.37 10.24 16.91
CA HIS A 117 7.12 9.27 16.09
C HIS A 117 6.34 7.97 15.85
N ARG A 118 5.11 7.86 16.34
CA ARG A 118 4.30 6.65 16.21
C ARG A 118 2.81 6.97 16.22
N ALA A 119 2.07 6.38 15.30
CA ALA A 119 0.62 6.37 15.28
C ALA A 119 0.11 4.93 15.27
N VAL A 120 -0.87 4.64 16.12
CA VAL A 120 -1.56 3.37 16.21
C VAL A 120 -3.03 3.61 15.89
N PHE A 121 -3.53 2.88 14.91
CA PHE A 121 -4.91 2.89 14.49
C PHE A 121 -5.53 1.54 14.83
N PHE A 122 -6.70 1.56 15.44
CA PHE A 122 -7.44 0.37 15.80
C PHE A 122 -8.89 0.48 15.34
N THR A 123 -9.40 -0.60 14.75
CA THR A 123 -10.82 -0.74 14.45
C THR A 123 -11.28 -2.16 14.77
N ARG A 124 -12.56 -2.28 15.12
CA ARG A 124 -13.29 -3.54 15.27
C ARG A 124 -14.62 -3.38 14.56
N ASP A 125 -14.98 -4.36 13.75
CA ASP A 125 -16.20 -4.31 12.95
C ASP A 125 -16.85 -5.69 12.81
N ALA A 126 -18.15 -5.70 12.53
CA ALA A 126 -18.94 -6.89 12.27
C ALA A 126 -19.96 -6.61 11.16
N VAL A 127 -19.70 -7.14 9.96
CA VAL A 127 -20.43 -6.80 8.74
C VAL A 127 -20.40 -7.96 7.74
N ALA A 128 -21.49 -8.13 6.98
CA ALA A 128 -21.62 -9.15 5.92
C ALA A 128 -21.24 -10.59 6.37
N GLY A 129 -21.51 -10.92 7.64
CA GLY A 129 -21.19 -12.22 8.23
C GLY A 129 -19.74 -12.38 8.73
N PHE A 130 -18.91 -11.35 8.59
CA PHE A 130 -17.55 -11.29 9.12
C PHE A 130 -17.51 -10.49 10.43
N SER A 131 -16.59 -10.85 11.32
CA SER A 131 -16.24 -10.02 12.47
C SER A 131 -14.74 -10.06 12.68
N TYR A 132 -14.13 -8.91 12.86
CA TYR A 132 -12.68 -8.78 12.94
C TYR A 132 -12.26 -7.59 13.79
N SER A 133 -11.02 -7.64 14.28
CA SER A 133 -10.29 -6.45 14.70
C SER A 133 -9.02 -6.28 13.88
N LEU A 134 -8.72 -5.02 13.54
CA LEU A 134 -7.57 -4.62 12.74
C LEU A 134 -6.80 -3.55 13.48
N ARG A 135 -5.51 -3.80 13.71
CA ARG A 135 -4.56 -2.83 14.24
C ARG A 135 -3.54 -2.50 13.17
N ARG A 136 -3.33 -1.21 12.92
CA ARG A 136 -2.30 -0.66 12.05
C ARG A 136 -1.39 0.21 12.89
N GLU A 137 -0.09 0.07 12.72
CA GLU A 137 0.89 0.85 13.44
C GLU A 137 1.94 1.40 12.46
N ILE A 138 2.09 2.72 12.48
CA ILE A 138 3.11 3.42 11.72
C ILE A 138 4.11 4.02 12.71
N GLU A 139 5.39 3.69 12.57
CA GLU A 139 6.46 4.16 13.44
C GLU A 139 7.61 4.73 12.61
N LEU A 140 8.06 5.93 12.98
CA LEU A 140 9.18 6.63 12.36
C LEU A 140 10.40 6.60 13.29
N ALA A 141 11.42 5.84 12.93
CA ALA A 141 12.67 5.72 13.67
C ALA A 141 13.85 6.17 12.79
N GLY A 142 14.41 7.36 13.06
CA GLY A 142 15.46 7.94 12.22
C GLY A 142 14.98 8.15 10.78
N ARG A 143 15.60 7.48 9.81
CA ARG A 143 15.17 7.51 8.39
C ARG A 143 14.39 6.26 7.97
N THR A 144 13.93 5.49 8.94
CA THR A 144 13.19 4.25 8.72
C THR A 144 11.73 4.44 9.12
N LEU A 145 10.83 4.04 8.22
CA LEU A 145 9.40 3.96 8.48
C LEU A 145 8.99 2.49 8.58
N HIS A 146 8.40 2.11 9.70
CA HIS A 146 7.80 0.80 9.91
C HIS A 146 6.29 0.90 9.74
N SER A 147 5.70 0.05 8.90
CA SER A 147 4.26 -0.17 8.81
C SER A 147 3.98 -1.59 9.29
N ARG A 148 3.21 -1.75 10.35
CA ARG A 148 2.86 -3.05 10.93
C ARG A 148 1.35 -3.22 10.95
N THR A 149 0.90 -4.42 10.63
CA THR A 149 -0.51 -4.80 10.63
C THR A 149 -0.72 -6.03 11.49
N LEU A 150 -1.81 -6.03 12.26
CA LEU A 150 -2.33 -7.20 12.95
C LEU A 150 -3.83 -7.31 12.65
N LEU A 151 -4.22 -8.41 12.02
CA LEU A 151 -5.62 -8.76 11.77
C LEU A 151 -6.01 -9.96 12.62
N LYS A 152 -7.15 -9.87 13.30
CA LYS A 152 -7.73 -10.98 14.06
C LYS A 152 -9.12 -11.31 13.54
N ASN A 153 -9.38 -12.60 13.32
CA ASN A 153 -10.72 -13.10 13.07
C ASN A 153 -11.48 -13.25 14.40
N GLU A 154 -12.47 -12.39 14.63
CA GLU A 154 -13.33 -12.43 15.82
C GLU A 154 -14.70 -13.09 15.53
N GLY A 155 -14.92 -13.48 14.27
CA GLY A 155 -16.13 -14.14 13.82
C GLY A 155 -16.12 -15.66 14.02
N ARG A 156 -17.17 -16.29 13.47
CA ARG A 156 -17.37 -17.75 13.52
C ARG A 156 -17.01 -18.46 12.21
N SER A 157 -16.79 -17.71 11.14
CA SER A 157 -16.42 -18.22 9.83
C SER A 157 -14.96 -17.91 9.53
N PRO A 158 -14.25 -18.76 8.76
CA PRO A 158 -12.92 -18.42 8.28
C PRO A 158 -12.92 -17.14 7.45
N ILE A 159 -11.84 -16.36 7.56
CA ILE A 159 -11.57 -15.20 6.71
C ILE A 159 -10.52 -15.62 5.68
N ALA A 160 -10.79 -15.35 4.40
CA ALA A 160 -9.81 -15.50 3.33
C ALA A 160 -9.77 -14.20 2.53
N LEU A 161 -8.60 -13.58 2.45
CA LEU A 161 -8.42 -12.32 1.72
C LEU A 161 -6.99 -12.15 1.21
N GLN A 162 -6.76 -11.09 0.45
CA GLN A 162 -5.42 -10.68 0.02
C GLN A 162 -5.14 -9.29 0.58
N TRP A 163 -3.96 -9.11 1.17
CA TRP A 163 -3.42 -7.79 1.48
C TRP A 163 -2.32 -7.46 0.46
N PHE A 164 -2.11 -6.18 0.16
CA PHE A 164 -0.92 -5.74 -0.56
C PHE A 164 -0.53 -4.31 -0.20
N ALA A 165 0.77 -4.03 -0.33
CA ALA A 165 1.29 -2.67 -0.33
C ALA A 165 1.23 -2.09 -1.74
N HIS A 166 0.88 -0.82 -1.87
CA HIS A 166 0.83 -0.12 -3.15
C HIS A 166 1.68 1.15 -3.14
N PRO A 167 3.01 1.04 -2.89
CA PRO A 167 3.86 2.20 -2.69
C PRO A 167 4.14 2.94 -4.00
N PHE A 168 3.98 4.25 -3.99
CA PHE A 168 4.19 5.12 -5.15
C PHE A 168 5.48 5.92 -5.02
N PHE A 169 6.53 5.47 -5.72
CA PHE A 169 7.81 6.16 -5.76
C PHE A 169 7.93 7.07 -6.99
N PRO A 170 8.62 8.21 -6.87
CA PRO A 170 8.90 9.08 -8.01
C PRO A 170 9.92 8.45 -8.97
N LEU A 171 9.83 8.85 -10.23
CA LEU A 171 10.76 8.43 -11.28
C LEU A 171 12.06 9.25 -11.26
N VAL A 172 13.17 8.66 -11.69
CA VAL A 172 14.44 9.38 -11.91
C VAL A 172 14.50 9.75 -13.38
N ASP A 173 14.50 11.06 -13.66
CA ASP A 173 14.38 11.57 -15.02
C ASP A 173 13.28 10.83 -15.80
N GLY A 174 12.07 10.70 -15.24
CA GLY A 174 10.94 10.03 -15.90
C GLY A 174 11.10 8.53 -16.20
N LEU A 175 12.06 7.84 -15.58
CA LEU A 175 12.26 6.39 -15.69
C LEU A 175 12.31 5.72 -14.31
N ALA A 176 11.70 4.55 -14.21
CA ALA A 176 11.78 3.67 -13.05
C ALA A 176 13.04 2.79 -13.08
N SER A 177 13.66 2.61 -11.92
CA SER A 177 14.69 1.58 -11.71
C SER A 177 14.70 1.11 -10.26
N ALA A 178 14.91 -0.19 -10.08
CA ALA A 178 15.11 -0.80 -8.77
C ALA A 178 16.12 -1.96 -8.83
N VAL A 179 16.83 -2.22 -7.74
CA VAL A 179 17.53 -3.49 -7.52
C VAL A 179 16.51 -4.49 -6.97
N LEU A 180 16.48 -5.68 -7.55
CA LEU A 180 15.54 -6.74 -7.23
C LEU A 180 16.17 -7.84 -6.36
N PRO A 181 15.35 -8.68 -5.70
CA PRO A 181 15.83 -9.92 -5.10
C PRO A 181 16.58 -10.79 -6.10
N ARG A 182 17.48 -11.64 -5.59
CA ARG A 182 18.30 -12.51 -6.44
C ARG A 182 17.41 -13.45 -7.26
N GLY A 183 17.75 -13.59 -8.53
CA GLY A 183 17.04 -14.50 -9.44
C GLY A 183 15.63 -14.04 -9.82
N ALA A 184 15.22 -12.81 -9.44
CA ALA A 184 13.96 -12.26 -9.91
C ALA A 184 14.00 -12.08 -11.44
N THR A 185 12.94 -12.49 -12.11
CA THR A 185 12.77 -12.41 -13.56
C THR A 185 11.43 -11.77 -13.90
N LEU A 186 11.33 -11.30 -15.14
CA LEU A 186 10.10 -10.72 -15.66
C LEU A 186 9.85 -11.28 -17.07
N PRO A 187 8.60 -11.63 -17.43
CA PRO A 187 8.24 -11.93 -18.80
C PRO A 187 8.59 -10.76 -19.74
N GLU A 188 8.87 -11.07 -21.01
CA GLU A 188 9.06 -10.05 -22.02
C GLU A 188 7.80 -9.18 -22.15
N ASN A 189 7.96 -7.86 -21.99
CA ASN A 189 6.84 -6.93 -22.02
C ASN A 189 7.31 -5.53 -22.49
N PRO A 190 6.38 -4.64 -22.93
CA PRO A 190 6.75 -3.33 -23.47
C PRO A 190 7.15 -2.30 -22.41
N GLY A 191 6.90 -2.53 -21.12
CA GLY A 191 7.10 -1.54 -20.06
C GLY A 191 8.46 -1.66 -19.36
N PHE A 192 8.87 -2.88 -19.02
CA PHE A 192 9.98 -3.13 -18.11
C PHE A 192 10.91 -4.23 -18.63
N THR A 193 12.13 -4.25 -18.12
CA THR A 193 13.09 -5.33 -18.33
C THR A 193 13.89 -5.56 -17.05
N VAL A 194 14.43 -6.77 -16.89
CA VAL A 194 15.37 -7.09 -15.82
C VAL A 194 16.74 -7.36 -16.45
N GLN A 195 17.73 -6.57 -16.04
CA GLN A 195 19.12 -6.71 -16.48
C GLN A 195 20.05 -6.63 -15.26
N ASP A 196 20.95 -7.61 -15.11
CA ASP A 196 21.95 -7.65 -14.03
C ASP A 196 21.36 -7.47 -12.62
N GLY A 197 20.20 -8.10 -12.36
CA GLY A 197 19.49 -8.00 -11.08
C GLY A 197 18.79 -6.66 -10.83
N ARG A 198 18.67 -5.81 -11.87
CA ARG A 198 17.98 -4.53 -11.81
C ARG A 198 16.76 -4.52 -12.72
N LEU A 199 15.66 -4.00 -12.21
CA LEU A 199 14.53 -3.58 -13.02
C LEU A 199 14.86 -2.24 -13.70
N LEU A 200 14.56 -2.14 -14.98
CA LEU A 200 14.66 -0.92 -15.79
C LEU A 200 13.37 -0.72 -16.59
N GLN A 201 12.89 0.51 -16.64
CA GLN A 201 11.80 0.90 -17.53
C GLN A 201 12.32 1.03 -18.98
N ARG A 202 11.67 0.37 -19.95
CA ARG A 202 12.12 0.30 -21.35
C ARG A 202 11.90 1.59 -22.13
N ARG A 203 10.89 2.36 -21.75
CA ARG A 203 10.52 3.62 -22.40
C ARG A 203 9.90 4.58 -21.40
N ARG A 204 9.98 5.86 -21.69
CA ARG A 204 9.19 6.86 -20.95
C ARG A 204 7.71 6.65 -21.23
N PHE A 205 6.93 6.72 -20.17
CA PHE A 205 5.47 6.82 -20.24
C PHE A 205 5.07 8.28 -20.43
N THR A 206 4.05 8.57 -21.24
CA THR A 206 3.70 9.94 -21.64
C THR A 206 2.45 10.51 -20.97
N GLY A 207 1.74 9.74 -20.14
CA GLY A 207 0.60 10.23 -19.38
C GLY A 207 0.04 9.22 -18.37
N GLU A 208 -1.00 9.63 -17.62
CA GLU A 208 -1.59 8.81 -16.55
C GLU A 208 -2.09 7.45 -17.04
N LYS A 209 -2.68 7.42 -18.24
CA LYS A 209 -3.23 6.21 -18.88
C LYS A 209 -2.21 5.44 -19.71
N ASP A 210 -1.03 6.00 -19.92
CA ASP A 210 0.10 5.31 -20.54
C ASP A 210 0.95 4.71 -19.43
N GLY A 211 0.64 3.48 -19.05
CA GLY A 211 1.34 2.77 -18.00
C GLY A 211 1.57 1.32 -18.37
N HIS A 212 2.22 0.60 -17.46
CA HIS A 212 2.39 -0.83 -17.61
C HIS A 212 2.20 -1.56 -16.29
N PHE A 213 1.63 -2.76 -16.40
CA PHE A 213 1.37 -3.67 -15.32
C PHE A 213 2.00 -5.01 -15.69
N ASP A 214 2.72 -5.63 -14.77
CA ASP A 214 3.21 -7.00 -14.93
C ASP A 214 3.44 -7.66 -13.56
N VAL A 215 3.76 -8.95 -13.54
CA VAL A 215 4.01 -9.72 -12.33
C VAL A 215 5.46 -10.20 -12.31
N LEU A 216 6.20 -9.79 -11.29
CA LEU A 216 7.57 -10.22 -11.08
C LEU A 216 7.60 -11.68 -10.62
N GLN A 217 8.41 -12.48 -11.29
CA GLN A 217 8.71 -13.84 -10.87
C GLN A 217 9.90 -13.79 -9.91
N PHE A 218 9.77 -14.38 -8.73
CA PHE A 218 10.85 -14.49 -7.76
C PHE A 218 10.64 -15.75 -6.92
N ASP A 219 11.72 -16.26 -6.31
CA ASP A 219 11.63 -17.37 -5.37
C ASP A 219 11.02 -16.89 -4.04
N PRO A 220 9.83 -17.37 -3.62
CA PRO A 220 9.20 -16.95 -2.38
C PRO A 220 9.91 -17.46 -1.12
N ALA A 221 10.88 -18.38 -1.25
CA ALA A 221 11.68 -18.86 -0.11
C ALA A 221 12.74 -17.85 0.36
N GLN A 222 13.03 -16.81 -0.43
CA GLN A 222 14.02 -15.79 -0.09
C GLN A 222 13.38 -14.56 0.57
N PRO A 223 14.13 -13.81 1.41
CA PRO A 223 13.66 -12.52 1.92
C PRO A 223 13.32 -11.56 0.79
N PHE A 224 12.18 -10.87 0.92
CA PHE A 224 11.78 -9.86 -0.06
C PHE A 224 12.32 -8.48 0.33
N GLN A 225 13.27 -7.98 -0.46
CA GLN A 225 13.82 -6.64 -0.37
C GLN A 225 14.04 -6.08 -1.78
N VAL A 226 13.61 -4.84 -1.99
CA VAL A 226 13.88 -4.08 -3.22
C VAL A 226 14.49 -2.72 -2.87
N ARG A 227 15.39 -2.25 -3.73
CA ARG A 227 16.01 -0.92 -3.60
C ARG A 227 15.62 -0.04 -4.78
N PHE A 228 14.79 0.96 -4.55
CA PHE A 228 14.40 1.93 -5.56
C PHE A 228 15.48 2.99 -5.79
N ALA A 229 15.73 3.31 -7.05
CA ALA A 229 16.41 4.57 -7.39
C ALA A 229 15.47 5.74 -7.05
N HIS A 230 16.03 6.84 -6.56
CA HIS A 230 15.24 8.00 -6.14
C HIS A 230 15.85 9.31 -6.67
N PRO A 231 15.05 10.30 -7.11
CA PRO A 231 15.58 11.54 -7.68
C PRO A 231 16.34 12.39 -6.66
N ARG A 232 15.94 12.33 -5.38
CA ARG A 232 16.49 13.19 -4.31
C ARG A 232 17.30 12.47 -3.25
N LEU A 233 17.21 11.14 -3.20
CA LEU A 233 17.86 10.32 -2.18
C LEU A 233 18.78 9.33 -2.87
N GLU A 234 19.80 8.85 -2.16
CA GLU A 234 20.67 7.77 -2.65
C GLU A 234 19.84 6.54 -3.06
N TYR A 235 18.81 6.21 -2.27
CA TYR A 235 17.87 5.12 -2.52
C TYR A 235 16.64 5.22 -1.60
N VAL A 236 15.64 4.38 -1.88
CA VAL A 236 14.65 3.94 -0.87
C VAL A 236 14.60 2.41 -0.89
N ASP A 237 14.79 1.76 0.25
CA ASP A 237 14.58 0.30 0.36
C ASP A 237 13.17 0.01 0.84
N LEU A 238 12.53 -1.01 0.27
CA LEU A 238 11.32 -1.64 0.80
C LEU A 238 11.65 -3.08 1.18
N ILE A 239 11.34 -3.45 2.42
CA ILE A 239 11.55 -4.79 2.96
C ILE A 239 10.22 -5.30 3.52
N ALA A 240 9.87 -6.54 3.20
CA ALA A 240 8.74 -7.25 3.80
C ALA A 240 9.23 -8.30 4.80
N ASP A 241 8.56 -8.44 5.95
CA ASP A 241 8.86 -9.48 6.94
C ASP A 241 8.14 -10.81 6.68
N PHE A 242 7.48 -10.91 5.54
CA PHE A 242 6.76 -12.08 5.06
C PHE A 242 7.20 -12.44 3.64
N PRO A 243 7.12 -13.71 3.23
CA PRO A 243 7.29 -14.10 1.84
C PRO A 243 6.05 -13.67 1.02
N PRO A 244 6.19 -12.80 0.00
CA PRO A 244 5.05 -12.41 -0.80
C PRO A 244 4.46 -13.61 -1.57
N SER A 245 3.14 -13.69 -1.63
CA SER A 245 2.46 -14.68 -2.49
C SER A 245 2.51 -14.30 -3.97
N GLU A 246 2.70 -13.01 -4.25
CA GLU A 246 2.86 -12.43 -5.58
C GLU A 246 3.59 -11.09 -5.43
N VAL A 247 4.32 -10.67 -6.46
CA VAL A 247 4.89 -9.32 -6.54
C VAL A 247 4.46 -8.67 -7.84
N VAL A 248 3.65 -7.63 -7.74
CA VAL A 248 3.15 -6.88 -8.89
C VAL A 248 4.06 -5.69 -9.18
N LEU A 249 4.25 -5.40 -10.46
CA LEU A 249 4.87 -4.18 -10.96
C LEU A 249 3.79 -3.32 -11.59
N TRP A 250 3.76 -2.04 -11.23
CA TRP A 250 2.88 -1.08 -11.89
C TRP A 250 3.55 0.29 -11.97
N GLY A 251 3.35 1.01 -13.07
CA GLY A 251 3.80 2.39 -13.19
C GLY A 251 3.15 3.13 -14.35
N ASN A 252 3.22 4.46 -14.28
CA ASN A 252 2.80 5.38 -15.34
C ASN A 252 3.83 6.53 -15.45
N SER A 253 3.48 7.62 -16.14
CA SER A 253 4.40 8.76 -16.30
C SER A 253 4.84 9.46 -15.02
N ASN A 254 4.15 9.23 -13.90
CA ASN A 254 4.31 9.99 -12.66
C ASN A 254 4.94 9.16 -11.54
N THR A 255 4.72 7.85 -11.53
CA THR A 255 5.14 6.98 -10.44
C THR A 255 5.40 5.55 -10.87
N PHE A 256 6.07 4.80 -9.99
CA PHE A 256 6.33 3.39 -10.12
C PHE A 256 6.21 2.68 -8.77
N SER A 257 5.74 1.43 -8.82
CA SER A 257 5.34 0.60 -7.69
C SER A 257 5.84 -0.84 -7.88
N ILE A 258 6.42 -1.40 -6.81
CA ILE A 258 6.65 -2.85 -6.67
C ILE A 258 5.87 -3.29 -5.43
N GLU A 259 4.91 -4.17 -5.63
CA GLU A 259 3.81 -4.43 -4.69
C GLU A 259 3.91 -5.87 -4.18
N PRO A 260 4.42 -6.10 -2.96
CA PRO A 260 4.34 -7.42 -2.34
C PRO A 260 2.89 -7.70 -1.89
N TYR A 261 2.32 -8.80 -2.38
CA TYR A 261 1.01 -9.31 -1.97
C TYR A 261 1.19 -10.38 -0.89
N LEU A 262 0.22 -10.45 0.02
CA LEU A 262 0.10 -11.48 1.05
C LEU A 262 -1.29 -12.12 0.96
N ALA A 263 -1.33 -13.42 0.64
CA ALA A 263 -2.53 -14.22 0.77
C ALA A 263 -2.75 -14.60 2.25
N LEU A 264 -3.96 -14.41 2.74
CA LEU A 264 -4.33 -14.61 4.14
C LEU A 264 -5.49 -15.60 4.26
N ARG A 265 -5.37 -16.53 5.20
CA ARG A 265 -6.46 -17.39 5.65
C ARG A 265 -6.40 -17.47 7.18
N LEU A 266 -7.46 -17.04 7.84
CA LEU A 266 -7.57 -17.01 9.29
C LEU A 266 -8.77 -17.82 9.74
N ALA A 267 -8.55 -18.87 10.53
CA ALA A 267 -9.61 -19.57 11.24
C ALA A 267 -10.27 -18.66 12.30
N PRO A 268 -11.48 -18.99 12.77
CA PRO A 268 -12.10 -18.29 13.91
C PRO A 268 -11.14 -18.19 15.11
N GLY A 269 -10.97 -16.98 15.64
CA GLY A 269 -10.06 -16.69 16.75
C GLY A 269 -8.58 -16.50 16.38
N GLU A 270 -8.17 -16.85 15.16
CA GLU A 270 -6.79 -16.72 14.70
C GLU A 270 -6.41 -15.24 14.48
N SER A 271 -5.13 -14.92 14.70
CA SER A 271 -4.55 -13.63 14.39
C SER A 271 -3.34 -13.78 13.48
N ARG A 272 -3.14 -12.82 12.58
CA ARG A 272 -1.95 -12.75 11.71
C ARG A 272 -1.34 -11.36 11.79
N ALA A 273 -0.03 -11.31 12.00
CA ALA A 273 0.77 -10.10 11.93
C ALA A 273 1.70 -10.13 10.73
N TRP A 274 1.96 -8.97 10.15
CA TRP A 274 2.94 -8.75 9.08
C TRP A 274 3.35 -7.27 9.05
N GLY A 275 4.45 -6.98 8.38
CA GLY A 275 5.00 -5.64 8.33
C GLY A 275 5.86 -5.35 7.12
N LEU A 276 5.96 -4.05 6.86
CA LEU A 276 6.88 -3.46 5.89
C LEU A 276 7.82 -2.51 6.61
N ARG A 277 9.03 -2.41 6.07
CA ARG A 277 10.02 -1.43 6.46
C ARG A 277 10.44 -0.66 5.21
N TYR A 278 10.42 0.67 5.31
CA TYR A 278 10.94 1.57 4.30
C TYR A 278 12.16 2.30 4.84
N ASP A 279 13.32 2.12 4.22
CA ASP A 279 14.53 2.86 4.58
C ASP A 279 14.80 3.96 3.55
N PHE A 280 14.71 5.22 3.98
CA PHE A 280 15.02 6.37 3.14
C PHE A 280 16.52 6.66 3.22
N GLY A 281 17.25 6.43 2.13
CA GLY A 281 18.67 6.76 2.01
C GLY A 281 18.96 8.24 2.23
N ARG A 282 20.23 8.64 2.33
CA ARG A 282 20.57 10.06 2.55
C ARG A 282 20.16 10.92 1.35
N ALA A 283 19.96 12.22 1.58
CA ALA A 283 19.80 13.17 0.49
C ALA A 283 21.05 13.17 -0.41
N LYS A 284 20.84 13.26 -1.73
CA LYS A 284 21.92 13.45 -2.69
C LYS A 284 22.55 14.83 -2.49
N VAL A 285 23.88 14.90 -2.67
CA VAL A 285 24.66 16.14 -2.68
C VAL A 285 24.54 16.82 -4.04
#